data_AF-A0A9D5S0D8-F1
#
_entry.id   AF-A0A9D5S0D8-F1
#
_cell.length_a   1.000
_cell.length_b   1.000
_cell.length_c   1.000
_cell.angle_alpha   90.00
_cell.angle_beta   90.00
_cell.angle_gamma   90.00
#
_symmetry.space_group_name_H-M   'P 1'
#
loop_
_entity.id
_entity.type
_entity.pdbx_description
1 polymer ?
#
loop_
_entity_poly.entity_id
_entity_poly.type
_entity_poly.pdbx_seq_one_letter_code
_entity_poly.pdbx_strand_id
1 'polypeptide(L)'
;MKTRLIKFLSAMVLILAYATDADAQSDLKTYDIAQVYEAVEMENGSKSIDSYGNVEEVKTVLTPTRFDEGKYSVELTRVDTNFYKIEGTSMYIETRYCYEYAYRDDAILILDSYYGYTKGEVAFLE
;
A
#
# COMPACT_ATOMS: atom_id res chain seq x y z
N MET A 1 38.93 -42.73 -49.07
CA MET A 1 39.92 -41.63 -49.00
C MET A 1 39.56 -40.58 -50.05
N LYS A 2 38.94 -39.46 -49.65
CA LYS A 2 38.86 -38.17 -50.37
C LYS A 2 38.32 -37.13 -49.38
N THR A 3 39.24 -36.33 -48.84
CA THR A 3 39.06 -35.12 -48.03
C THR A 3 38.54 -33.97 -48.89
N ARG A 4 37.80 -33.00 -48.30
CA ARG A 4 37.83 -31.52 -48.50
C ARG A 4 36.83 -30.85 -47.52
N LEU A 5 37.27 -30.28 -46.39
CA LEU A 5 37.59 -28.85 -46.13
C LEU A 5 36.47 -27.82 -46.42
N ILE A 6 35.77 -27.43 -45.35
CA ILE A 6 35.36 -26.09 -44.86
C ILE A 6 35.07 -24.96 -45.89
N LYS A 7 33.88 -24.36 -45.78
CA LYS A 7 33.67 -22.90 -45.94
C LYS A 7 32.80 -22.36 -44.80
N PHE A 8 33.39 -21.47 -44.00
CA PHE A 8 32.72 -20.55 -43.07
C PHE A 8 32.11 -19.36 -43.85
N LEU A 9 31.27 -18.57 -43.15
CA LEU A 9 30.55 -17.33 -43.54
C LEU A 9 29.21 -17.57 -44.26
N SER A 10 28.06 -17.00 -43.86
CA SER A 10 27.82 -15.80 -43.05
C SER A 10 26.47 -15.94 -42.34
N ALA A 11 26.46 -15.72 -41.02
CA ALA A 11 25.24 -15.56 -40.25
C ALA A 11 24.68 -14.16 -40.50
N MET A 12 23.47 -14.07 -41.06
CA MET A 12 22.70 -12.84 -41.10
C MET A 12 21.35 -13.14 -40.44
N VAL A 13 21.36 -13.20 -39.11
CA VAL A 13 20.15 -13.16 -38.31
C VAL A 13 19.70 -11.70 -38.30
N LEU A 14 18.66 -11.38 -39.08
CA LEU A 14 17.94 -10.12 -38.93
C LEU A 14 17.22 -10.18 -37.58
N ILE A 15 17.83 -9.59 -36.56
CA ILE A 15 17.15 -9.32 -35.30
C ILE A 15 16.17 -8.19 -35.62
N LEU A 16 14.90 -8.55 -35.84
CA LEU A 16 13.80 -7.62 -35.72
C LEU A 16 13.84 -7.11 -34.27
N ALA A 17 14.36 -5.90 -34.10
CA ALA A 17 14.21 -5.17 -32.85
C ALA A 17 12.71 -4.87 -32.71
N TYR A 18 11.99 -5.76 -32.03
CA TYR A 18 10.80 -5.34 -31.32
C TYR A 18 11.33 -4.34 -30.29
N ALA A 19 11.13 -3.04 -30.55
CA ALA A 19 11.21 -2.08 -29.48
C ALA A 19 10.18 -2.56 -28.46
N THR A 20 10.66 -3.14 -27.37
CA THR A 20 9.85 -3.33 -26.18
C THR A 20 9.37 -1.93 -25.83
N ASP A 21 8.05 -1.73 -25.82
CA ASP A 21 7.47 -0.51 -25.27
C ASP A 21 8.16 -0.27 -23.93
N ALA A 22 8.91 0.83 -23.85
CA ALA A 22 9.57 1.24 -22.64
C ALA A 22 8.47 1.39 -21.61
N ASP A 23 8.52 0.52 -20.61
CA ASP A 23 7.60 0.40 -19.50
C ASP A 23 7.21 1.80 -19.02
N ALA A 24 5.95 2.18 -19.21
CA ALA A 24 5.39 3.36 -18.57
C ALA A 24 5.26 2.98 -17.10
N GLN A 25 6.38 3.05 -16.37
CA GLN A 25 6.41 2.94 -14.91
C GLN A 25 5.54 4.09 -14.39
N SER A 26 4.26 3.82 -14.13
CA SER A 26 3.44 4.75 -13.37
C SER A 26 4.10 4.87 -12.00
N ASP A 27 4.59 6.06 -11.67
CA ASP A 27 5.05 6.36 -10.32
C ASP A 27 3.85 6.23 -9.38
N LEU A 28 3.64 5.02 -8.84
CA LEU A 28 2.64 4.78 -7.83
C LEU A 28 3.02 5.63 -6.61
N LYS A 29 2.05 6.38 -6.09
CA LYS A 29 2.28 7.18 -4.90
C LYS A 29 2.31 6.26 -3.68
N THR A 30 3.50 6.11 -3.10
CA THR A 30 3.73 5.23 -1.95
C THR A 30 4.01 6.03 -0.68
N TYR A 31 3.55 5.49 0.45
CA TYR A 31 3.73 6.10 1.76
C TYR A 31 3.98 5.04 2.83
N ASP A 32 4.88 5.34 3.77
CA ASP A 32 5.11 4.52 4.95
C ASP A 32 3.85 4.42 5.82
N ILE A 33 3.62 3.24 6.37
CA ILE A 33 2.60 2.98 7.39
C ILE A 33 3.25 3.13 8.77
N ALA A 34 2.76 4.04 9.59
CA ALA A 34 3.22 4.21 10.97
C ALA A 34 2.62 3.16 11.91
N GLN A 35 1.33 2.86 11.75
CA GLN A 35 0.60 1.93 12.62
C GLN A 35 -0.68 1.40 11.94
N VAL A 36 -1.12 0.22 12.37
CA VAL A 36 -2.42 -0.37 12.03
C VAL A 36 -3.27 -0.44 13.29
N TYR A 37 -4.55 -0.08 13.16
CA TYR A 37 -5.50 -0.03 14.26
C TYR A 37 -6.73 -0.89 13.96
N GLU A 38 -7.30 -1.46 15.01
CA GLU A 38 -8.65 -1.99 14.99
C GLU A 38 -9.59 -1.00 15.67
N ALA A 39 -10.72 -0.74 15.04
CA ALA A 39 -11.74 0.18 15.51
C ALA A 39 -12.77 -0.53 16.40
N VAL A 40 -13.17 0.17 17.46
CA VAL A 40 -14.32 -0.17 18.28
C VAL A 40 -15.36 0.93 18.11
N GLU A 41 -16.50 0.57 17.52
CA GLU A 41 -17.64 1.48 17.37
C GLU A 41 -18.39 1.64 18.69
N MET A 42 -18.75 2.87 19.01
CA MET A 42 -19.39 3.27 20.26
C MET A 42 -20.87 3.59 20.04
N GLU A 43 -21.67 3.39 21.09
CA GLU A 43 -23.08 3.78 21.05
C GLU A 43 -23.23 5.30 20.96
N ASN A 44 -24.33 5.76 20.35
CA ASN A 44 -24.62 7.19 20.25
C ASN A 44 -24.63 7.87 21.62
N GLY A 45 -23.96 9.02 21.72
CA GLY A 45 -23.81 9.75 22.98
C GLY A 45 -22.64 9.30 23.86
N SER A 46 -21.88 8.28 23.45
CA SER A 46 -20.63 7.88 24.11
C SER A 46 -19.64 9.04 24.19
N LYS A 47 -18.88 9.13 25.29
CA LYS A 47 -17.92 10.22 25.54
C LYS A 47 -16.51 9.67 25.74
N SER A 48 -15.52 10.34 25.17
CA SER A 48 -14.10 10.13 25.46
C SER A 48 -13.59 11.18 26.45
N ILE A 49 -12.52 10.84 27.17
CA ILE A 49 -11.75 11.78 27.97
C ILE A 49 -10.31 11.74 27.44
N ASP A 50 -9.79 12.88 26.99
CA ASP A 50 -8.42 12.96 26.49
C ASP A 50 -7.39 13.04 27.64
N SER A 51 -6.11 13.08 27.30
CA SER A 51 -5.01 13.15 28.26
C SER A 51 -4.97 14.44 29.10
N TYR A 52 -5.72 15.46 28.71
CA TYR A 52 -5.85 16.74 29.42
C TYR A 52 -7.15 16.81 30.25
N GLY A 53 -8.00 15.79 30.18
CA GLY A 53 -9.27 15.73 30.89
C GLY A 53 -10.45 16.37 30.14
N ASN A 54 -10.28 16.74 28.86
CA ASN A 54 -11.38 17.26 28.06
C ASN A 54 -12.33 16.12 27.69
N VAL A 55 -13.64 16.41 27.75
CA VAL A 55 -14.69 15.43 27.46
C VAL A 55 -15.32 15.73 26.12
N GLU A 56 -15.24 14.79 25.18
CA GLU A 56 -15.76 14.93 23.82
C GLU A 56 -16.69 13.78 23.47
N GLU A 57 -17.59 13.98 22.49
CA GLU A 57 -18.35 12.86 21.93
C GLU A 57 -17.46 11.97 21.07
N VAL A 58 -17.53 10.67 21.29
CA VAL A 58 -16.75 9.69 20.54
C VAL A 58 -17.69 8.68 19.88
N LYS A 59 -17.45 8.45 18.59
CA LYS A 59 -18.15 7.42 17.81
C LYS A 59 -17.31 6.18 17.60
N THR A 60 -16.00 6.35 17.46
CA THR A 60 -15.08 5.26 17.13
C THR A 60 -13.80 5.44 17.92
N VAL A 61 -13.30 4.36 18.52
CA VAL A 61 -12.02 4.32 19.23
C VAL A 61 -11.06 3.41 18.46
N LEU A 62 -9.87 3.91 18.14
CA LEU A 62 -8.83 3.16 17.44
C LEU A 62 -7.82 2.58 18.42
N THR A 63 -7.61 1.26 18.37
CA THR A 63 -6.64 0.55 19.21
C THR A 63 -5.55 -0.06 18.34
N PRO A 64 -4.24 0.20 18.59
CA PRO A 64 -3.17 -0.47 17.86
C PRO A 64 -3.35 -1.98 17.92
N THR A 65 -3.24 -2.65 16.78
CA THR A 65 -3.53 -4.08 16.69
C THR A 65 -2.44 -4.82 15.92
N ARG A 66 -2.33 -6.12 16.18
CA ARG A 66 -1.44 -6.99 15.41
C ARG A 66 -2.07 -7.31 14.08
N PHE A 67 -1.20 -7.56 13.11
CA PHE A 67 -1.56 -7.94 11.75
C PHE A 67 -0.61 -9.01 11.27
N ASP A 68 -1.07 -9.77 10.28
CA ASP A 68 -0.22 -10.68 9.54
C ASP A 68 0.59 -9.90 8.51
N GLU A 69 1.85 -10.28 8.34
CA GLU A 69 2.72 -9.74 7.30
C GLU A 69 2.24 -10.25 5.94
N GLY A 70 2.24 -9.38 4.92
CA GLY A 70 1.72 -9.74 3.61
C GLY A 70 1.39 -8.56 2.72
N LYS A 71 0.89 -8.89 1.52
CA LYS A 71 0.44 -7.94 0.51
C LYS A 71 -1.06 -8.09 0.30
N TYR A 72 -1.79 -6.99 0.41
CA TYR A 72 -3.26 -6.95 0.35
C TYR A 72 -3.72 -5.94 -0.69
N SER A 73 -4.76 -6.30 -1.45
CA SER A 73 -5.53 -5.34 -2.26
C SER A 73 -6.67 -4.84 -1.39
N VAL A 74 -6.79 -3.52 -1.24
CA VAL A 74 -7.76 -2.88 -0.35
C VAL A 74 -8.37 -1.66 -1.02
N GLU A 75 -9.52 -1.23 -0.51
CA GLU A 75 -10.09 0.08 -0.80
C GLU A 75 -9.93 0.98 0.43
N LEU A 76 -9.47 2.21 0.23
CA LEU A 76 -9.21 3.15 1.31
C LEU A 76 -10.12 4.37 1.24
N THR A 77 -10.63 4.78 2.40
CA THR A 77 -11.27 6.09 2.58
C THR A 77 -10.51 6.90 3.61
N ARG A 78 -10.11 8.11 3.26
CA ARG A 78 -9.49 9.03 4.20
C ARG A 78 -10.51 9.51 5.24
N VAL A 79 -10.14 9.41 6.51
CA VAL A 79 -10.96 9.92 7.64
C VAL A 79 -10.36 11.12 8.32
N ASP A 80 -9.02 11.24 8.31
CA ASP A 80 -8.30 12.42 8.76
C ASP A 80 -6.94 12.49 8.05
N THR A 81 -6.11 13.48 8.38
CA THR A 81 -4.72 13.58 7.97
C THR A 81 -3.97 12.31 8.37
N ASN A 82 -3.43 11.61 7.37
CA ASN A 82 -2.75 10.32 7.51
C ASN A 82 -3.62 9.13 7.97
N PHE A 83 -4.88 9.32 8.34
CA PHE A 83 -5.73 8.22 8.80
C PHE A 83 -6.67 7.77 7.69
N TYR A 84 -6.61 6.49 7.37
CA TYR A 84 -7.44 5.86 6.35
C TYR A 84 -8.15 4.65 6.93
N LYS A 85 -9.43 4.52 6.60
CA LYS A 85 -10.21 3.31 6.84
C LYS A 85 -9.96 2.32 5.72
N ILE A 86 -9.76 1.05 6.08
CA ILE A 86 -9.82 -0.07 5.14
C ILE A 86 -11.29 -0.47 4.99
N GLU A 87 -11.86 -0.21 3.82
CA GLU A 87 -13.28 -0.49 3.56
C GLU A 87 -13.62 -1.97 3.71
N GLY A 88 -14.84 -2.25 4.16
CA GLY A 88 -15.30 -3.62 4.43
C GLY A 88 -14.72 -4.26 5.70
N THR A 89 -13.90 -3.54 6.47
CA THR A 89 -13.27 -4.05 7.71
C THR A 89 -13.44 -3.08 8.89
N SER A 90 -13.05 -3.52 10.09
CA SER A 90 -12.86 -2.67 11.28
C SER A 90 -11.46 -2.04 11.34
N MET A 91 -10.66 -2.14 10.29
CA MET A 91 -9.24 -1.82 10.33
C MET A 91 -8.96 -0.42 9.75
N TYR A 92 -7.97 0.23 10.35
CA TYR A 92 -7.50 1.55 9.95
C TYR A 92 -5.97 1.55 9.85
N ILE A 93 -5.43 2.37 8.97
CA ILE A 93 -4.00 2.63 8.88
C ILE A 93 -3.71 4.10 9.16
N GLU A 94 -2.61 4.33 9.84
CA GLU A 94 -1.98 5.65 9.96
C GLU A 94 -0.74 5.66 9.08
N THR A 95 -0.69 6.56 8.11
CA THR A 95 0.45 6.75 7.21
C THR A 95 1.41 7.80 7.76
N ARG A 96 2.59 7.95 7.13
CA ARG A 96 3.50 9.07 7.37
C ARG A 96 3.47 10.04 6.20
N TYR A 97 3.17 11.30 6.49
CA TYR A 97 3.24 12.41 5.52
C TYR A 97 2.48 12.13 4.20
N CYS A 98 1.32 11.48 4.29
CA CYS A 98 0.47 11.18 3.14
C CYS A 98 -0.54 12.29 2.91
N TYR A 99 -0.68 12.71 1.66
CA TYR A 99 -1.55 13.82 1.25
C TYR A 99 -2.66 13.37 0.29
N GLU A 100 -2.80 12.06 0.06
CA GLU A 100 -3.81 11.52 -0.85
C GLU A 100 -5.22 11.68 -0.29
N TYR A 101 -6.16 12.04 -1.16
CA TYR A 101 -7.56 12.27 -0.79
C TYR A 101 -8.42 11.09 -1.25
N ALA A 102 -8.17 9.92 -0.66
CA ALA A 102 -8.82 8.68 -1.08
C ALA A 102 -10.29 8.59 -0.62
N TYR A 103 -11.19 8.14 -1.51
CA TYR A 103 -12.59 7.85 -1.18
C TYR A 103 -13.05 6.55 -1.86
N ARG A 104 -12.86 5.42 -1.16
CA ARG A 104 -12.94 4.07 -1.74
C ARG A 104 -12.00 3.88 -2.94
N ASP A 105 -10.81 4.45 -2.84
CA ASP A 105 -9.80 4.33 -3.89
C ASP A 105 -9.05 3.02 -3.69
N ASP A 106 -8.74 2.33 -4.78
CA ASP A 106 -7.97 1.10 -4.77
C ASP A 106 -6.53 1.37 -4.32
N ALA A 107 -6.02 0.52 -3.45
CA ALA A 107 -4.66 0.58 -2.95
C ALA A 107 -4.08 -0.80 -2.70
N ILE A 108 -2.76 -0.87 -2.70
CA ILE A 108 -1.99 -2.03 -2.30
C ILE A 108 -1.35 -1.74 -0.95
N LEU A 109 -1.71 -2.53 0.06
CA LEU A 109 -1.11 -2.49 1.38
C LEU A 109 -0.03 -3.58 1.47
N ILE A 110 1.18 -3.20 1.82
CA ILE A 110 2.29 -4.11 2.10
C ILE A 110 2.62 -3.96 3.57
N LEU A 111 2.47 -5.04 4.35
CA LEU A 111 2.75 -5.09 5.78
C LEU A 111 3.97 -5.99 6.02
N ASP A 112 5.04 -5.41 6.55
CA ASP A 112 6.34 -6.07 6.70
C ASP A 112 6.66 -6.46 8.14
N SER A 113 6.25 -5.65 9.13
CA SER A 113 6.50 -5.96 10.53
C SER A 113 5.60 -5.19 11.48
N TYR A 114 5.11 -5.87 12.51
CA TYR A 114 4.41 -5.21 13.62
C TYR A 114 5.33 -4.33 14.49
N TYR A 115 6.64 -4.55 14.46
CA TYR A 115 7.61 -3.78 15.26
C TYR A 115 8.24 -2.63 14.46
N GLY A 116 9.11 -1.84 15.10
CA GLY A 116 9.84 -0.76 14.43
C GLY A 116 9.04 0.51 14.16
N TYR A 117 9.66 1.43 13.42
CA TYR A 117 9.13 2.77 13.13
C TYR A 117 8.11 2.77 11.98
N THR A 118 8.29 1.88 11.00
CA THR A 118 7.42 1.71 9.84
C THR A 118 6.92 0.26 9.82
N LYS A 119 5.62 0.07 9.57
CA LYS A 119 4.92 -1.22 9.52
C LYS A 119 4.87 -1.83 8.14
N GLY A 120 5.21 -1.04 7.14
CA GLY A 120 5.21 -1.37 5.73
C GLY A 120 4.82 -0.13 4.93
N GLU A 121 4.25 -0.32 3.75
CA GLU A 121 3.93 0.75 2.80
C GLU A 121 2.52 0.59 2.23
N VAL A 122 1.91 1.71 1.86
CA VAL A 122 0.68 1.75 1.06
C VAL A 122 0.97 2.41 -0.28
N ALA A 123 0.50 1.80 -1.36
CA ALA A 123 0.58 2.35 -2.71
C ALA A 123 -0.84 2.60 -3.24
N PHE A 124 -1.18 3.85 -3.54
CA PHE A 124 -2.48 4.21 -4.12
C PHE A 124 -2.48 3.96 -5.63
N LEU A 125 -3.52 3.30 -6.13
CA LEU A 125 -3.69 2.97 -7.55
C LEU A 125 -4.63 4.01 -8.17
N GLU A 126 -4.05 5.05 -8.78
CA GLU A 126 -4.80 6.06 -9.55
C GLU A 126 -5.32 5.53 -10.90
#